data_AF-A0A429QSB6-F1
#
_entry.id   AF-A0A429QSB6-F1
#
_cell.length_a   1.000
_cell.length_b   1.000
_cell.length_c   1.000
_cell.angle_alpha   90.00
_cell.angle_beta   90.00
_cell.angle_gamma   90.00
#
_symmetry.space_group_name_H-M   'P 1'
#
loop_
_entity.id
_entity.type
_entity.pdbx_description
1 polymer ?
#
loop_
_entity_poly.entity_id
_entity_poly.type
_entity_poly.pdbx_seq_one_letter_code
_entity_poly.pdbx_strand_id
1 'polypeptide(L)'
;MEASLGGMASGMRAAAVKYSADSMESFRKQIDGLIEDLQGSHAEPGKLKAENPVTRTQFGGGGAAWGEAQGAYAAYDGTLSRLVELSGLLNDCLEGLGIAVVASKNGFEEMDDDIKRKMINIHQRTFDAKEKADKEAGRGAPESEGGQSTEGGGNFQ
;
A
#
# COMPACT_ATOMS: atom_id res chain seq x y z
N MET A 1 -7.61 26.04 -49.34
CA MET A 1 -7.54 26.53 -47.95
C MET A 1 -7.74 25.38 -46.96
N GLU A 2 -7.01 24.27 -47.08
CA GLU A 2 -7.16 23.10 -46.17
C GLU A 2 -5.94 22.88 -45.25
N ALA A 3 -4.83 23.59 -45.46
CA ALA A 3 -3.60 23.41 -44.69
C ALA A 3 -3.65 24.00 -43.25
N SER A 4 -4.65 24.82 -42.91
CA SER A 4 -4.73 25.51 -41.61
C SER A 4 -5.44 24.69 -40.52
N LEU A 5 -6.45 23.88 -40.88
CA LEU A 5 -7.19 23.06 -39.91
C LEU A 5 -6.38 21.87 -39.36
N GLY A 6 -5.54 21.23 -40.19
CA GLY A 6 -4.69 20.12 -39.77
C GLY A 6 -3.60 20.53 -38.78
N GLY A 7 -3.03 21.73 -38.95
CA GLY A 7 -2.05 22.30 -38.03
C GLY A 7 -2.67 22.70 -36.68
N MET A 8 -3.88 23.25 -36.70
CA MET A 8 -4.59 23.66 -35.48
C MET A 8 -5.05 22.46 -34.64
N ALA A 9 -5.54 21.39 -35.27
CA ALA A 9 -5.91 20.15 -34.59
C ALA A 9 -4.69 19.43 -33.99
N SER A 10 -3.55 19.43 -34.69
CA SER A 10 -2.29 18.86 -34.19
C SER A 10 -1.71 19.67 -33.03
N GLY A 11 -1.80 21.01 -33.08
CA GLY A 11 -1.41 21.89 -31.99
C GLY A 11 -2.27 21.71 -30.73
N MET A 12 -3.59 21.56 -30.88
CA MET A 12 -4.51 21.30 -29.76
C MET A 12 -4.23 19.94 -29.09
N ARG A 13 -3.93 18.90 -29.88
CA ARG A 13 -3.54 17.58 -29.34
C ARG A 13 -2.20 17.65 -28.60
N ALA A 14 -1.20 18.33 -29.15
CA ALA A 14 0.09 18.50 -28.49
C ALA A 14 -0.04 19.30 -27.17
N ALA A 15 -0.90 20.33 -27.14
CA ALA A 15 -1.20 21.09 -25.94
C ALA A 15 -1.93 20.25 -24.88
N ALA A 16 -2.91 19.44 -25.29
CA ALA A 16 -3.62 18.54 -24.39
C ALA A 16 -2.70 17.46 -23.80
N VAL A 17 -1.80 16.89 -24.60
CA VAL A 17 -0.80 15.90 -24.14
C VAL A 17 0.18 16.54 -23.14
N LYS A 18 0.68 17.74 -23.41
CA LYS A 18 1.53 18.48 -22.47
C LYS A 18 0.80 18.79 -21.17
N TYR A 19 -0.42 19.31 -21.26
CA TYR A 19 -1.25 19.59 -20.09
C TYR A 19 -1.51 18.34 -19.24
N SER A 20 -1.77 17.19 -19.88
CA SER A 20 -1.91 15.92 -19.15
C SER A 20 -0.61 15.46 -18.49
N ALA A 21 0.54 15.65 -19.15
CA ALA A 21 1.83 15.28 -18.57
C ALA A 21 2.20 16.17 -17.37
N ASP A 22 1.94 17.47 -17.47
CA ASP A 22 2.19 18.45 -16.40
C ASP A 22 1.24 18.21 -15.20
N SER A 23 -0.03 17.85 -15.46
CA SER A 23 -0.98 17.54 -14.39
C SER A 23 -0.63 16.24 -13.66
N MET A 24 -0.14 15.22 -14.37
CA MET A 24 0.36 13.98 -13.78
C MET A 24 1.62 14.20 -12.93
N GLU A 25 2.53 15.07 -13.37
CA GLU A 25 3.71 15.44 -12.58
C GLU A 25 3.32 16.22 -11.31
N SER A 26 2.37 17.15 -11.42
CA SER A 26 1.83 17.88 -10.26
C SER A 26 1.16 16.93 -9.27
N PHE A 27 0.40 15.96 -9.76
CA PHE A 27 -0.23 14.93 -8.93
C PHE A 27 0.80 14.06 -8.20
N ARG A 28 1.88 13.64 -8.88
CA ARG A 28 3.01 12.95 -8.24
C ARG A 28 3.62 13.78 -7.12
N LYS A 29 3.92 15.05 -7.36
CA LYS A 29 4.50 15.94 -6.34
C LYS A 29 3.61 16.09 -5.11
N GLN A 30 2.29 16.11 -5.30
CA GLN A 30 1.34 16.11 -4.19
C GLN A 30 1.42 14.79 -3.40
N ILE A 31 1.44 13.64 -4.09
CA ILE A 31 1.62 12.33 -3.44
C ILE A 31 2.93 12.25 -2.66
N ASP A 32 4.05 12.69 -3.25
CA ASP A 32 5.35 12.71 -2.58
C ASP A 32 5.29 13.60 -1.32
N GLY A 33 4.64 14.76 -1.40
CA GLY A 33 4.39 15.63 -0.24
C GLY A 33 3.55 14.95 0.84
N LEU A 34 2.51 14.20 0.47
CA LEU A 34 1.72 13.42 1.43
C LEU A 34 2.56 12.34 2.12
N ILE A 35 3.46 11.68 1.38
CA ILE A 35 4.40 10.69 1.93
C ILE A 35 5.36 11.37 2.93
N GLU A 36 5.95 12.49 2.56
CA GLU A 36 6.83 13.28 3.42
C GLU A 36 6.11 13.77 4.68
N ASP A 37 4.86 14.23 4.56
CA ASP A 37 4.03 14.63 5.69
C ASP A 37 3.73 13.43 6.61
N LEU A 38 3.40 12.27 6.03
CA LEU A 38 3.09 11.07 6.81
C LEU A 38 4.32 10.56 7.57
N GLN A 39 5.50 10.56 6.94
CA GLN A 39 6.79 10.18 7.54
C GLN A 39 7.33 11.26 8.51
N GLY A 40 7.03 12.53 8.25
CA GLY A 40 7.40 13.65 9.11
C GLY A 40 6.55 13.68 10.38
N SER A 41 5.30 13.24 10.30
CA SER A 41 4.35 13.26 11.41
C SER A 41 4.68 12.29 12.55
N HIS A 42 4.01 12.46 13.69
CA HIS A 42 4.01 11.48 14.77
C HIS A 42 3.37 10.13 14.38
N ALA A 43 2.73 10.05 13.21
CA ALA A 43 2.15 8.81 12.66
C ALA A 43 3.15 7.99 11.83
N GLU A 44 4.42 8.41 11.76
CA GLU A 44 5.48 7.59 11.16
C GLU A 44 5.61 6.27 11.94
N PRO A 45 5.62 5.11 11.26
CA PRO A 45 5.66 3.79 11.89
C PRO A 45 6.74 3.62 12.97
N GLY A 46 7.94 4.16 12.73
CA GLY A 46 9.05 4.18 13.67
C GLY A 46 8.77 5.06 14.90
N LYS A 47 8.36 6.32 14.70
CA LYS A 47 8.06 7.29 15.75
C LYS A 47 6.87 6.90 16.61
N LEU A 48 5.82 6.34 16.02
CA LEU A 48 4.64 5.84 16.74
C LEU A 48 5.04 4.84 17.84
N LYS A 49 6.03 3.98 17.57
CA LYS A 49 6.54 3.01 18.55
C LYS A 49 7.69 3.55 19.40
N ALA A 50 8.51 4.46 18.86
CA ALA A 50 9.74 4.90 19.50
C ALA A 50 9.58 6.15 20.40
N GLU A 51 8.73 7.10 20.04
CA GLU A 51 8.71 8.42 20.68
C GLU A 51 7.84 8.47 21.94
N ASN A 52 6.83 7.60 22.09
CA ASN A 52 6.03 7.51 23.32
C ASN A 52 5.33 6.14 23.49
N PRO A 53 6.07 5.02 23.61
CA PRO A 53 5.46 3.76 24.01
C PRO A 53 5.00 3.89 25.46
N VAL A 54 3.68 3.99 25.68
CA VAL A 54 3.12 3.88 27.03
C VAL A 54 3.40 2.47 27.51
N THR A 55 4.37 2.32 28.42
CA THR A 55 4.77 1.00 28.91
C THR A 55 3.76 0.48 29.92
N ARG A 56 3.69 -0.85 30.07
CA ARG A 56 2.76 -1.51 31.00
C ARG A 56 2.81 -0.96 32.43
N THR A 57 3.97 -0.50 32.89
CA THR A 57 4.18 0.06 34.23
C THR A 57 3.56 1.45 34.41
N GLN A 58 3.26 2.17 33.33
CA GLN A 58 2.60 3.48 33.34
C GLN A 58 1.08 3.40 33.54
N PHE A 59 0.47 2.23 33.29
CA PHE A 59 -0.95 1.98 33.56
C PHE A 59 -1.28 1.76 35.05
N GLY A 60 -0.28 1.88 35.94
CA GLY A 60 -0.44 1.86 37.39
C GLY A 60 0.12 0.61 38.10
N GLY A 61 0.40 0.76 39.39
CA GLY A 61 0.81 -0.33 40.28
C GLY A 61 2.32 -0.64 40.29
N GLY A 62 3.20 0.21 39.76
CA GLY A 62 4.64 -0.04 39.79
C GLY A 62 5.00 -1.32 39.01
N GLY A 63 5.63 -2.31 39.65
CA GLY A 63 6.05 -3.59 39.04
C GLY A 63 4.91 -4.51 38.59
N ALA A 64 3.97 -3.98 37.80
CA ALA A 64 2.76 -4.65 37.34
C ALA A 64 1.81 -5.12 38.46
N ALA A 65 1.85 -4.51 39.65
CA ALA A 65 1.07 -4.96 40.79
C ALA A 65 -0.45 -4.81 40.60
N TRP A 66 -0.89 -3.94 39.69
CA TRP A 66 -2.29 -3.81 39.33
C TRP A 66 -2.60 -4.65 38.09
N GLY A 67 -3.00 -5.92 38.29
CA GLY A 67 -3.20 -6.90 37.23
C GLY A 67 -4.30 -6.53 36.23
N GLU A 68 -5.35 -5.85 36.69
CA GLU A 68 -6.50 -5.42 35.89
C GLU A 68 -6.11 -4.41 34.81
N ALA A 69 -5.02 -3.66 35.03
CA ALA A 69 -4.48 -2.73 34.03
C ALA A 69 -3.85 -3.44 32.82
N GLN A 70 -3.67 -4.76 32.87
CA GLN A 70 -3.17 -5.56 31.74
C GLN A 70 -4.12 -5.51 30.55
N GLY A 71 -5.43 -5.52 30.78
CA GLY A 71 -6.42 -5.44 29.70
C GLY A 71 -6.37 -4.09 28.99
N ALA A 72 -6.24 -3.00 29.75
CA ALA A 72 -6.11 -1.65 29.20
C ALA A 72 -4.81 -1.48 28.38
N TYR A 73 -3.69 -1.98 28.90
CA TYR A 73 -2.43 -2.00 28.16
C TYR A 73 -2.53 -2.81 26.86
N ALA A 74 -3.10 -4.02 26.90
CA ALA A 74 -3.24 -4.86 25.72
C ALA A 74 -4.11 -4.20 24.63
N ALA A 75 -5.19 -3.51 25.02
CA ALA A 75 -6.04 -2.76 24.10
C ALA A 75 -5.30 -1.57 23.47
N TYR A 76 -4.54 -0.82 24.27
CA TYR A 76 -3.69 0.27 23.79
C TYR A 76 -2.63 -0.25 22.80
N ASP A 77 -1.87 -1.28 23.18
CA ASP A 77 -0.78 -1.83 22.37
C ASP A 77 -1.29 -2.42 21.05
N GLY A 78 -2.45 -3.09 21.08
CA GLY A 78 -3.12 -3.58 19.88
C GLY A 78 -3.56 -2.45 18.96
N THR A 79 -4.15 -1.39 19.50
CA THR A 79 -4.59 -0.22 18.71
C THR A 79 -3.39 0.50 18.10
N LEU A 80 -2.34 0.75 18.89
CA LEU A 80 -1.12 1.38 18.42
C LEU A 80 -0.47 0.56 17.30
N SER A 81 -0.37 -0.76 17.47
CA SER A 81 0.16 -1.65 16.44
C SER A 81 -0.66 -1.59 15.15
N ARG A 82 -1.99 -1.55 15.25
CA ARG A 82 -2.85 -1.46 14.07
C ARG A 82 -2.72 -0.13 13.33
N LEU A 83 -2.57 0.97 14.07
CA LEU A 83 -2.32 2.30 13.48
C LEU A 83 -0.98 2.34 12.74
N VAL A 84 0.06 1.72 13.30
CA VAL A 84 1.38 1.58 12.66
C VAL A 84 1.26 0.78 11.35
N GLU A 85 0.58 -0.37 11.38
CA GLU A 85 0.33 -1.19 10.19
C GLU A 85 -0.42 -0.40 9.11
N LEU A 86 -1.48 0.33 9.50
CA LEU A 86 -2.29 1.13 8.59
C LEU A 86 -1.47 2.27 7.94
N SER A 87 -0.68 3.00 8.74
CA SER A 87 0.18 4.09 8.25
C SER A 87 1.20 3.56 7.24
N GLY A 88 1.83 2.43 7.52
CA GLY A 88 2.76 1.76 6.60
C GLY A 88 2.09 1.34 5.29
N LEU A 89 0.89 0.75 5.35
CA LEU A 89 0.14 0.36 4.14
C LEU A 89 -0.30 1.56 3.30
N LEU A 90 -0.69 2.66 3.95
CA LEU A 90 -1.07 3.88 3.24
C LEU A 90 0.14 4.46 2.49
N ASN A 91 1.32 4.49 3.13
CA ASN A 91 2.57 4.89 2.47
C ASN A 91 2.84 4.00 1.24
N ASP A 92 2.74 2.67 1.40
CA ASP A 92 2.96 1.71 0.31
C ASP A 92 1.97 1.94 -0.86
N CYS A 93 0.70 2.20 -0.58
CA CYS A 93 -0.31 2.54 -1.58
C CYS A 93 -0.02 3.86 -2.32
N LEU A 94 0.40 4.89 -1.59
CA LEU A 94 0.77 6.19 -2.17
C LEU A 94 2.03 6.07 -3.05
N GLU A 95 3.05 5.33 -2.59
CA GLU A 95 4.24 5.06 -3.38
C GLU A 95 3.91 4.26 -4.65
N GLY A 96 3.07 3.22 -4.55
CA GLY A 96 2.61 2.44 -5.69
C GLY A 96 1.87 3.29 -6.72
N LEU A 97 1.01 4.21 -6.26
CA LEU A 97 0.31 5.15 -7.13
C LEU A 97 1.26 6.13 -7.83
N GLY A 98 2.24 6.68 -7.11
CA GLY A 98 3.27 7.55 -7.68
C GLY A 98 4.08 6.86 -8.79
N ILE A 99 4.45 5.59 -8.57
CA ILE A 99 5.15 4.78 -9.58
C ILE A 99 4.25 4.53 -10.80
N ALA A 100 2.98 4.16 -10.60
CA ALA A 100 2.04 3.91 -11.68
C ALA A 100 1.84 5.14 -12.59
N VAL A 101 1.81 6.35 -12.01
CA VAL A 101 1.71 7.60 -12.75
C VAL A 101 2.95 7.82 -13.63
N VAL A 102 4.16 7.60 -13.11
CA VAL A 102 5.40 7.71 -13.91
C VAL A 102 5.44 6.66 -15.03
N ALA A 103 5.09 5.41 -14.71
CA ALA A 103 5.04 4.33 -15.67
C ALA A 103 4.03 4.59 -16.81
N SER A 104 2.92 5.26 -16.54
CA SER A 104 1.95 5.63 -17.57
C SER A 104 2.44 6.72 -18.53
N LYS A 105 3.43 7.52 -18.12
CA LYS A 105 4.03 8.59 -18.95
C LYS A 105 5.20 8.06 -19.80
N ASN A 106 6.08 7.27 -19.21
CA ASN A 106 7.34 6.85 -19.85
C ASN A 106 7.34 5.38 -20.30
N GLY A 107 6.34 4.59 -19.91
CA GLY A 107 6.32 3.14 -20.07
C GLY A 107 7.07 2.42 -18.94
N PHE A 108 6.65 1.19 -18.62
CA PHE A 108 7.24 0.38 -17.56
C PHE A 108 8.67 -0.09 -17.90
N GLU A 109 8.99 -0.26 -19.19
CA GLU A 109 10.28 -0.76 -19.66
C GLU A 109 11.42 0.25 -19.40
N GLU A 110 11.15 1.54 -19.59
CA GLU A 110 12.09 2.64 -19.32
C GLU A 110 12.24 2.99 -17.84
N MET A 111 11.55 2.28 -16.94
CA MET A 111 11.62 2.54 -15.51
C MET A 111 12.92 1.98 -14.92
N ASP A 112 13.57 2.76 -14.06
CA ASP A 112 14.78 2.32 -13.35
C ASP A 112 14.54 1.01 -12.57
N ASP A 113 15.54 0.12 -12.57
CA ASP A 113 15.44 -1.20 -11.93
C ASP A 113 15.18 -1.11 -10.43
N ASP A 114 15.66 -0.06 -9.77
CA ASP A 114 15.38 0.19 -8.35
C ASP A 114 13.91 0.53 -8.10
N ILE A 115 13.25 1.24 -9.02
CA ILE A 115 11.81 1.54 -8.93
C ILE A 115 10.99 0.28 -9.20
N LYS A 116 11.41 -0.55 -10.17
CA LYS A 116 10.78 -1.86 -10.43
C LYS A 116 10.86 -2.75 -9.18
N ARG A 117 12.03 -2.81 -8.54
CA ARG A 117 12.23 -3.56 -7.28
C ARG A 117 11.39 -2.99 -6.14
N LYS A 118 11.32 -1.67 -6.02
CA LYS A 118 10.48 -1.00 -5.01
C LYS A 118 8.99 -1.35 -5.20
N MET A 119 8.50 -1.37 -6.44
CA MET A 119 7.13 -1.75 -6.77
C MET A 119 6.82 -3.20 -6.39
N ILE A 120 7.73 -4.14 -6.66
CA ILE A 120 7.59 -5.56 -6.25
C ILE A 120 7.50 -5.66 -4.73
N ASN A 121 8.36 -4.95 -4.00
CA ASN A 121 8.36 -4.96 -2.54
C ASN A 121 7.06 -4.38 -1.97
N ILE A 122 6.56 -3.26 -2.52
CA ILE A 122 5.28 -2.65 -2.15
C ILE A 122 4.13 -3.64 -2.36
N HIS A 123 4.11 -4.29 -3.52
CA HIS A 123 3.08 -5.28 -3.86
C HIS A 123 3.08 -6.44 -2.87
N GLN A 124 4.26 -7.02 -2.60
CA GLN A 124 4.40 -8.14 -1.66
C GLN A 124 3.93 -7.75 -0.26
N ARG A 125 4.41 -6.61 0.28
CA ARG A 125 4.00 -6.12 1.60
C ARG A 125 2.50 -5.92 1.72
N THR A 126 1.88 -5.35 0.68
CA THR A 126 0.43 -5.11 0.66
C THR A 126 -0.35 -6.42 0.59
N PHE A 127 0.13 -7.38 -0.21
CA PHE A 127 -0.48 -8.70 -0.33
C PHE A 127 -0.41 -9.47 1.00
N ASP A 128 0.76 -9.53 1.63
CA ASP A 128 0.97 -10.21 2.90
C ASP A 128 0.08 -9.62 4.01
N ALA A 129 -0.04 -8.29 4.06
CA ALA A 129 -0.90 -7.62 5.02
C ALA A 129 -2.40 -7.92 4.81
N LYS A 130 -2.84 -8.02 3.55
CA LYS A 130 -4.20 -8.44 3.22
C LYS A 130 -4.45 -9.89 3.67
N GLU A 131 -3.52 -10.80 3.34
CA GLU A 131 -3.64 -12.22 3.71
C GLU A 131 -3.71 -12.40 5.23
N LYS A 132 -2.86 -11.67 5.97
CA LYS A 132 -2.90 -11.63 7.44
C LYS A 132 -4.25 -11.14 7.94
N ALA A 133 -4.77 -10.03 7.41
CA ALA A 133 -6.05 -9.47 7.83
C ALA A 133 -7.24 -10.40 7.51
N ASP A 134 -7.21 -11.12 6.39
CA ASP A 134 -8.24 -12.08 6.01
C ASP A 134 -8.20 -13.32 6.90
N LYS A 135 -7.01 -13.81 7.27
CA LYS A 135 -6.84 -14.87 8.28
C LYS A 135 -7.39 -14.45 9.65
N GLU A 136 -7.04 -13.25 10.12
CA GLU A 136 -7.53 -12.71 11.40
C GLU A 136 -9.04 -12.50 11.41
N ALA A 137 -9.64 -12.16 10.27
CA ALA A 137 -11.08 -11.98 10.13
C ALA A 137 -11.86 -13.29 9.88
N GLY A 138 -11.18 -14.44 9.79
CA GLY A 138 -11.80 -15.74 9.47
C GLY A 138 -12.36 -15.81 8.04
N ARG A 139 -11.88 -14.96 7.14
CA ARG A 139 -12.30 -14.88 5.72
C ARG A 139 -11.31 -15.60 4.80
N GLY A 140 -10.71 -16.68 5.27
CA GLY A 140 -9.80 -17.50 4.47
C GLY A 140 -10.50 -18.01 3.20
N ALA A 141 -9.81 -17.93 2.07
CA ALA A 141 -10.26 -18.56 0.83
C ALA A 141 -10.52 -20.06 1.07
N PRO A 142 -11.54 -20.68 0.45
CA PRO A 142 -11.69 -22.12 0.52
C PRO A 142 -10.40 -22.74 0.02
N GLU A 143 -9.85 -23.66 0.81
CA GLU A 143 -8.82 -24.57 0.33
C GLU A 143 -9.32 -25.16 -0.98
N SER A 144 -8.60 -24.92 -2.07
CA SER A 144 -8.80 -25.66 -3.31
C SER A 144 -8.38 -27.09 -3.01
N GLU A 145 -9.28 -27.87 -2.41
CA GLU A 145 -9.19 -29.32 -2.38
C GLU A 145 -9.03 -29.76 -3.84
N GLY A 146 -7.87 -30.35 -4.10
CA GLY A 146 -7.49 -30.84 -5.41
C GLY A 146 -8.61 -31.70 -5.98
N GLY A 147 -8.91 -31.49 -7.26
CA GLY A 147 -9.84 -32.31 -8.01
C GLY A 147 -9.46 -33.78 -7.87
N GLN A 148 -10.15 -34.48 -6.98
CA GLN A 148 -10.14 -35.92 -6.90
C GLN A 148 -10.91 -36.40 -8.13
N SER A 149 -10.17 -36.65 -9.20
CA SER A 149 -10.64 -37.37 -10.37
C SER A 149 -11.12 -38.75 -9.91
N THR A 150 -12.42 -38.88 -9.71
CA THR A 150 -13.10 -40.17 -9.63
C THR A 150 -13.09 -40.79 -11.03
N GLU A 151 -11.97 -41.41 -11.40
CA GLU A 151 -11.93 -42.33 -12.54
C GLU A 151 -12.64 -43.63 -12.16
N GLY A 152 -13.96 -43.63 -12.36
CA GLY A 152 -14.77 -44.83 -12.44
C GLY A 152 -14.81 -45.37 -13.87
N GLY A 153 -14.00 -46.40 -14.11
CA GLY A 153 -14.19 -47.55 -15.04
C GLY A 153 -14.86 -47.37 -16.42
N GLY A 154 -14.11 -47.71 -17.47
CA GLY A 154 -14.64 -48.04 -18.80
C GLY A 154 -13.63 -48.80 -19.67
N ASN A 155 -13.72 -50.12 -19.65
CA ASN A 155 -12.90 -51.08 -20.41
C ASN A 155 -13.08 -50.92 -21.94
N PHE A 156 -11.97 -50.80 -22.68
CA PHE A 156 -11.88 -51.12 -24.10
C PHE A 156 -10.56 -51.85 -24.38
N GLN A 157 -10.54 -53.15 -24.11
CA GLN A 157 -10.08 -54.20 -25.02
C GLN A 157 -10.48 -55.58 -24.49
#